data_AF-A0A0D0E1D8-F1
#
_entry.id   AF-A0A0D0E1D8-F1
#
_cell.length_a   1.000
_cell.length_b   1.000
_cell.length_c   1.000
_cell.angle_alpha   90.00
_cell.angle_beta   90.00
_cell.angle_gamma   90.00
#
_symmetry.space_group_name_H-M   'P 1'
#
loop_
_entity.id
_entity.type
_entity.pdbx_description
1 polymer ?
#
loop_
_entity_poly.entity_id
_entity_poly.type
_entity_poly.pdbx_seq_one_letter_code
_entity_poly.pdbx_strand_id
1 'polypeptide(L)'
;MVMAQLTPELREQVVIWRYEQNRPVSEIALLAGCTERTIYTILRFHRDFGHVQNPFARKRGRPCALDQQDITYITSILDAHPSIYLDEIQERLFAARDIE
;
A
#
# COMPACT_ATOMS: atom_id res chain seq x y z
N MET A 1 -6.88 -0.33 16.15
CA MET A 1 -7.63 0.85 15.66
C MET A 1 -7.37 0.97 14.18
N VAL A 2 -8.28 0.43 13.36
CA VAL A 2 -8.16 0.42 11.91
C VAL A 2 -8.26 1.87 11.43
N MET A 3 -7.21 2.38 10.80
CA MET A 3 -7.30 3.61 10.02
C MET A 3 -8.28 3.31 8.90
N ALA A 4 -9.55 3.66 9.09
CA ALA A 4 -10.53 3.70 8.02
C ALA A 4 -9.83 4.36 6.83
N GLN A 5 -9.82 3.67 5.70
CA GLN A 5 -9.19 4.16 4.49
C GLN A 5 -10.00 5.37 4.01
N LEU A 6 -9.73 6.52 4.62
CA LEU A 6 -10.18 7.79 4.11
C LEU A 6 -9.58 7.91 2.72
N THR A 7 -10.46 7.99 1.74
CA THR A 7 -10.12 8.30 0.37
C THR A 7 -9.28 9.58 0.35
N PRO A 8 -8.22 9.64 -0.48
CA PRO A 8 -7.34 10.81 -0.56
C PRO A 8 -8.11 12.11 -0.78
N GLU A 9 -9.22 12.05 -1.51
CA GLU A 9 -10.10 13.17 -1.81
C GLU A 9 -10.77 13.72 -0.54
N LEU A 10 -11.25 12.85 0.36
CA LEU A 10 -11.89 13.29 1.61
C LEU A 10 -10.88 13.96 2.55
N ARG A 11 -9.64 13.49 2.51
CA ARG A 11 -8.50 14.06 3.25
C ARG A 11 -8.19 15.48 2.79
N GLU A 12 -8.17 15.71 1.48
CA GLU A 12 -7.98 17.05 0.91
C GLU A 12 -9.15 17.99 1.25
N GLN A 13 -10.39 17.48 1.23
CA GLN A 13 -11.55 18.28 1.66
C GLN A 13 -11.48 18.72 3.13
N VAL A 14 -10.97 17.87 4.03
CA VAL A 14 -10.74 18.24 5.45
C VAL A 14 -9.77 19.43 5.57
N VAL A 15 -8.74 19.48 4.71
CA VAL A 15 -7.79 20.61 4.66
C VAL A 15 -8.50 21.86 4.17
N ILE A 16 -9.27 21.79 3.09
CA ILE A 16 -10.05 22.92 2.54
C ILE A 16 -11.04 23.47 3.58
N TRP A 17 -11.80 22.59 4.26
CA TRP A 17 -12.74 23.02 5.30
C TRP A 17 -12.06 23.72 6.48
N ARG A 18 -10.80 23.38 6.77
CA ARG A 18 -10.04 24.00 7.84
C ARG A 18 -9.39 25.32 7.43
N TYR A 19 -8.79 25.40 6.24
CA TYR A 19 -8.04 26.58 5.81
C TYR A 19 -8.91 27.62 5.10
N GLU A 20 -9.91 27.21 4.31
CA GLU A 20 -10.79 28.14 3.59
C GLU A 20 -12.07 28.46 4.37
N GLN A 21 -12.70 27.45 4.99
CA GLN A 21 -13.98 27.63 5.70
C GLN A 21 -13.84 27.84 7.21
N ASN A 22 -12.62 27.75 7.75
CA ASN A 22 -12.28 27.93 9.17
C ASN A 22 -13.21 27.17 10.16
N ARG A 23 -13.73 26.02 9.74
CA ARG A 23 -14.68 25.23 10.53
C ARG A 23 -13.99 24.60 11.75
N PRO A 24 -14.72 24.41 12.87
CA PRO A 24 -14.18 23.73 14.04
C PRO A 24 -13.92 22.25 13.73
N VAL A 25 -12.86 21.72 14.34
CA VAL A 25 -12.40 20.33 14.11
C VAL A 25 -13.48 19.31 14.48
N SER A 26 -14.30 19.60 15.49
CA SER A 26 -15.42 18.76 15.93
C SER A 26 -16.51 18.61 14.88
N GLU A 27 -16.84 19.69 14.17
CA GLU A 27 -17.83 19.67 13.09
C GLU A 27 -17.26 18.95 11.86
N ILE A 28 -15.98 19.16 11.54
CA ILE A 28 -15.29 18.43 10.48
C ILE A 28 -15.22 16.92 10.79
N ALA A 29 -15.03 16.55 12.06
CA ALA A 29 -15.04 15.17 12.54
C ALA A 29 -16.39 14.49 12.28
N LEU A 30 -17.47 15.21 12.59
CA LEU A 30 -18.83 14.75 12.38
C LEU A 30 -19.15 14.63 10.88
N LEU A 31 -18.78 15.62 10.07
CA LEU A 31 -18.97 15.61 8.61
C LEU A 31 -18.17 14.51 7.90
N ALA A 32 -16.92 14.28 8.32
CA ALA A 32 -16.05 13.25 7.75
C ALA A 32 -16.30 11.85 8.34
N GLY A 33 -17.19 11.69 9.32
CA GLY A 33 -17.42 10.42 10.02
C GLY A 33 -16.17 9.89 10.74
N CYS A 34 -15.27 10.79 11.17
CA CYS A 34 -13.95 10.46 11.69
C CYS A 34 -13.75 10.93 13.12
N THR A 35 -12.80 10.33 13.83
CA THR A 35 -12.35 10.86 15.12
C THR A 35 -11.56 12.15 14.93
N GLU A 36 -11.70 13.10 15.86
CA GLU A 36 -10.92 14.35 15.88
C GLU A 36 -9.41 14.12 15.80
N ARG A 37 -8.93 13.04 16.44
CA ARG A 37 -7.52 12.63 16.42
C ARG A 37 -7.01 12.39 14.99
N THR A 38 -7.85 11.82 14.11
CA THR A 38 -7.52 11.60 12.70
C THR A 38 -7.37 12.94 11.97
N ILE A 39 -8.24 13.90 12.24
CA ILE A 39 -8.16 15.24 11.63
C ILE A 39 -6.91 15.99 12.09
N TYR A 40 -6.59 15.97 13.39
CA TYR A 40 -5.33 16.56 13.87
C TYR A 40 -4.10 15.90 13.23
N THR A 41 -4.15 14.59 12.99
CA THR A 41 -3.05 13.87 12.32
C THR A 41 -2.92 14.27 10.86
N ILE A 42 -4.05 14.41 10.14
CA ILE A 42 -4.11 14.89 8.75
C ILE A 42 -3.57 16.33 8.65
N LEU A 43 -4.06 17.24 9.49
CA LEU A 43 -3.62 18.64 9.52
C LEU A 43 -2.13 18.76 9.85
N ARG A 44 -1.64 17.90 10.76
CA ARG A 44 -0.20 17.82 11.06
C ARG A 44 0.61 17.38 9.84
N PHE A 45 0.20 16.32 9.14
CA PHE A 45 0.90 15.87 7.94
C PHE A 45 0.88 16.92 6.82
N HIS A 46 -0.24 17.60 6.62
CA HIS A 46 -0.34 18.70 5.67
C HIS A 46 0.60 19.86 6.02
N ARG A 47 0.72 20.21 7.31
CA ARG A 47 1.64 21.26 7.78
C ARG A 47 3.11 20.87 7.66
N ASP A 48 3.46 19.65 8.03
CA ASP A 48 4.86 19.20 8.13
C ASP A 48 5.44 18.77 6.77
N PHE A 49 4.61 18.20 5.89
CA PHE A 49 5.06 17.58 4.62
C PHE A 49 4.36 18.12 3.37
N GLY A 50 3.36 19.01 3.49
CA GLY A 50 2.57 19.48 2.35
C GLY A 50 1.66 18.41 1.72
N HIS A 51 1.59 17.22 2.32
CA HIS A 51 0.84 16.08 1.82
C HIS A 51 -0.15 15.60 2.87
N VAL A 52 -1.35 15.23 2.42
CA VAL A 52 -2.41 14.71 3.30
C VAL A 52 -2.27 13.20 3.57
N GLN A 53 -1.42 12.53 2.79
CA GLN A 53 -0.98 11.18 3.07
C GLN A 53 0.44 11.17 3.64
N ASN A 54 0.72 10.18 4.47
CA ASN A 54 2.06 9.94 4.96
C ASN A 54 2.97 9.52 3.79
N PRO A 55 3.94 10.35 3.37
CA PRO A 55 4.84 10.01 2.26
C PRO A 55 5.77 8.85 2.61
N PHE A 56 5.93 8.53 3.90
CA PHE A 56 6.72 7.40 4.40
C PHE A 56 5.90 6.13 4.60
N ALA A 57 4.62 6.11 4.20
CA ALA A 57 3.82 4.91 4.20
C ALA A 57 4.33 3.94 3.13
N ARG A 58 5.38 3.17 3.46
CA ARG A 58 5.86 2.09 2.62
C ARG A 58 4.81 0.98 2.60
N LYS A 59 4.52 0.44 1.40
CA LYS A 59 3.79 -0.83 1.29
C LYS A 59 4.51 -1.84 2.18
N ARG A 60 3.81 -2.42 3.15
CA ARG A 60 4.36 -3.48 3.98
C ARG A 60 4.59 -4.70 3.09
N GLY A 61 5.84 -5.13 2.97
CA GLY A 61 6.23 -6.30 2.17
C GLY A 61 7.58 -6.10 1.50
N ARG A 62 8.34 -7.19 1.37
CA ARG A 62 9.49 -7.24 0.44
C ARG A 62 8.91 -7.35 -0.98
N PRO A 63 9.48 -6.66 -1.99
CA PRO A 63 9.10 -6.93 -3.38
C PRO A 63 9.21 -8.43 -3.65
N CYS A 64 8.18 -8.99 -4.32
CA CYS A 64 8.18 -10.41 -4.68
C CYS A 64 9.37 -10.69 -5.58
N ALA A 65 10.16 -11.71 -5.25
CA ALA A 65 11.35 -12.07 -6.03
C ALA A 65 11.00 -12.84 -7.31
N LEU A 66 9.83 -13.47 -7.33
CA LEU A 66 9.28 -14.23 -8.46
C LEU A 66 8.26 -13.34 -9.19
N ASP A 67 8.40 -13.26 -10.51
CA ASP A 67 7.41 -12.67 -11.39
C ASP A 67 6.30 -13.68 -11.71
N GLN A 68 5.20 -13.22 -12.30
CA GLN A 68 4.09 -14.07 -12.69
C GLN A 68 4.52 -15.17 -13.67
N GLN A 69 5.46 -14.88 -14.57
CA GLN A 69 6.01 -15.86 -15.50
C GLN A 69 6.79 -16.97 -14.77
N ASP A 70 7.59 -16.60 -13.76
CA ASP A 70 8.32 -17.56 -12.93
C ASP A 70 7.35 -18.50 -12.20
N ILE A 71 6.25 -17.95 -11.66
CA ILE A 71 5.22 -18.74 -10.97
C ILE A 71 4.57 -19.75 -11.92
N THR A 72 4.18 -19.30 -13.12
CA THR A 72 3.59 -20.19 -14.13
C THR A 72 4.57 -21.30 -14.53
N TYR A 73 5.84 -20.98 -14.70
CA TYR A 73 6.88 -21.96 -15.03
C TYR A 73 7.06 -23.01 -13.92
N ILE A 74 7.16 -22.57 -12.65
CA ILE A 74 7.25 -23.47 -11.49
C ILE A 74 6.02 -24.40 -11.42
N THR A 75 4.82 -23.86 -11.65
CA THR A 75 3.60 -24.69 -11.62
C THR A 75 3.60 -25.76 -12.72
N SER A 76 4.04 -25.42 -13.94
CA SER A 76 4.14 -26.40 -15.03
C SER A 76 5.18 -27.50 -14.75
N ILE A 77 6.29 -27.15 -14.08
CA ILE A 77 7.30 -28.13 -13.66
C ILE A 77 6.72 -29.08 -12.61
N LEU A 78 6.01 -28.55 -11.62
CA LEU A 78 5.39 -29.35 -10.56
C LEU A 78 4.30 -30.28 -11.11
N ASP A 79 3.53 -29.83 -12.11
CA ASP A 79 2.54 -30.67 -12.80
C ASP A 79 3.20 -31.83 -13.58
N ALA A 80 4.33 -31.57 -14.22
CA ALA A 80 5.07 -32.60 -14.98
C ALA A 80 5.83 -33.58 -14.06
N HIS A 81 6.38 -33.08 -12.95
CA HIS A 81 7.22 -33.84 -12.02
C HIS A 81 6.91 -33.46 -10.56
N PRO A 82 5.92 -34.10 -9.93
CA PRO A 82 5.50 -33.74 -8.56
C PRO A 82 6.52 -34.10 -7.48
N SER A 83 7.54 -34.92 -7.81
CA SER A 83 8.60 -35.34 -6.89
C SER A 83 9.91 -34.56 -7.07
N ILE A 84 9.88 -33.46 -7.81
CA ILE A 84 11.07 -32.64 -8.05
C ILE A 84 11.50 -31.90 -6.78
N TYR A 85 12.81 -31.82 -6.55
CA TYR A 85 13.37 -31.10 -5.41
C TYR A 85 13.45 -29.60 -5.67
N LEU A 86 13.50 -28.82 -4.59
CA LEU A 86 13.48 -27.35 -4.65
C LEU A 86 14.72 -26.77 -5.34
N ASP A 87 15.89 -27.36 -5.09
CA ASP A 87 17.16 -27.02 -5.73
C ASP A 87 17.13 -27.26 -7.24
N GLU A 88 16.53 -28.37 -7.68
CA GLU A 88 16.33 -28.63 -9.12
C GLU A 88 15.39 -27.61 -9.77
N ILE A 89 14.32 -27.19 -9.07
CA ILE A 89 13.43 -26.12 -9.56
C ILE A 89 14.22 -24.81 -9.69
N GLN A 90 15.05 -24.49 -8.70
CA GLN A 90 15.87 -23.28 -8.70
C GLN A 90 16.90 -23.29 -9.84
N GLU A 91 17.57 -24.41 -10.08
CA GLU A 91 18.53 -24.57 -11.19
C GLU A 91 17.85 -24.41 -12.55
N ARG A 92 16.68 -25.05 -12.74
CA ARG A 92 15.90 -24.93 -13.99
C ARG A 92 15.38 -23.51 -14.21
N LEU A 93 14.95 -22.84 -13.15
CA LEU A 93 14.48 -21.45 -13.22
C LEU A 93 15.62 -20.48 -13.49
N PHE A 94 16.80 -20.71 -12.91
CA PHE A 94 18.00 -19.93 -13.19
C PHE A 94 18.45 -20.12 -14.64
N ALA A 95 18.49 -21.38 -15.11
CA ALA A 95 18.82 -21.68 -16.50
C ALA A 95 17.81 -21.06 -17.49
N ALA A 96 16.51 -21.06 -17.16
CA ALA A 96 15.49 -20.44 -18.01
C ALA A 96 15.58 -18.90 -18.06
N ARG A 97 16.04 -18.26 -16.98
CA ARG A 97 16.27 -16.80 -16.91
C ARG A 97 17.59 -16.35 -17.54
N ASP A 98 18.62 -17.19 -17.58
CA ASP A 98 19.95 -16.88 -18.13
C ASP A 98 20.00 -16.98 -19.68
N ILE A 99 18.93 -17.47 -20.30
CA ILE A 99 18.80 -17.63 -21.77
C ILE A 99 18.17 -16.37 -22.43
N GLU A 100 17.94 -15.29 -21.68
CA GLU A 100 17.51 -13.98 -22.20
C GLU A 100 18.66 -12.97 -22.38
#